data_AF-A0A2U8GLF8-F1
#
_entry.id   AF-A0A2U8GLF8-F1
#
_cell.length_a   1.000
_cell.length_b   1.000
_cell.length_c   1.000
_cell.angle_alpha   90.00
_cell.angle_beta   90.00
_cell.angle_gamma   90.00
#
_symmetry.space_group_name_H-M   'P 1'
#
loop_
_entity.id
_entity.type
_entity.pdbx_description
1 polymer ?
#
loop_
_entity_poly.entity_id
_entity_poly.type
_entity_poly.pdbx_seq_one_letter_code
_entity_poly.pdbx_strand_id
1 'polypeptide(L)'
;MTGKFPLQPLLDLANTRMDDAARRLGELIASERSGQQKLEMLENYRAEYRERFVDAARAGIGPDELRNFTAFINRIDDAIAAQHVVVEQSRNHTSQGQKVWMAQRNKVRAFDTLSQRHLDQQSRHESRQEQRASDEHAARQHLERDGD
;
A
#
# COMPACT_ATOMS: atom_id res chain seq x y z
N MET A 1 11.24 32.86 16.05
CA MET A 1 11.64 31.53 15.54
C MET A 1 10.61 30.55 16.05
N THR A 2 9.76 30.09 15.15
CA THR A 2 8.70 29.13 15.41
C THR A 2 9.34 27.85 15.99
N GLY A 3 9.01 27.52 17.23
CA GLY A 3 9.43 26.31 17.92
C GLY A 3 9.04 25.03 17.18
N LYS A 4 10.00 24.12 17.06
CA LYS A 4 9.82 22.83 16.39
C LYS A 4 8.63 22.05 16.94
N PHE A 5 7.88 21.35 16.09
CA PHE A 5 6.80 20.47 16.53
C PHE A 5 7.35 19.38 17.47
N PRO A 6 6.86 19.28 18.72
CA PRO A 6 7.46 18.40 19.73
C PRO A 6 7.38 16.91 19.37
N LEU A 7 6.39 16.52 18.55
CA LEU A 7 6.24 15.13 18.09
C LEU A 7 6.80 14.90 16.68
N GLN A 8 7.66 15.80 16.17
CA GLN A 8 8.29 15.64 14.86
C GLN A 8 8.97 14.26 14.69
N PRO A 9 9.75 13.74 15.66
CA PRO A 9 10.36 12.40 15.52
C PRO A 9 9.34 11.27 15.39
N LEU A 10 8.15 11.41 15.99
CA LEU A 10 7.08 10.43 15.87
C LEU A 10 6.39 10.50 14.50
N LEU A 11 6.21 11.71 13.95
CA LEU A 11 5.72 11.91 12.59
C LEU A 11 6.69 11.30 11.57
N ASP A 12 7.99 11.58 11.71
CA ASP A 12 9.02 11.03 10.83
C ASP A 12 9.03 9.49 10.88
N LEU A 13 8.99 8.90 12.08
CA LEU A 13 8.90 7.45 12.25
C LEU A 13 7.60 6.86 11.67
N ALA A 14 6.47 7.56 11.80
CA ALA A 14 5.20 7.12 11.22
C ALA A 14 5.27 7.12 9.69
N ASN A 15 5.90 8.14 9.08
CA ASN A 15 6.14 8.20 7.64
C ASN A 15 7.00 7.04 7.15
N THR A 16 8.14 6.77 7.81
CA THR A 16 8.99 5.62 7.46
C THR A 16 8.22 4.30 7.53
N ARG A 17 7.40 4.10 8.57
CA ARG A 17 6.57 2.88 8.71
C ARG A 17 5.49 2.78 7.65
N MET A 18 4.91 3.90 7.23
CA MET A 18 3.93 3.94 6.14
C MET A 18 4.59 3.55 4.82
N ASP A 19 5.78 4.09 4.52
CA ASP A 19 6.53 3.79 3.30
C ASP A 19 6.96 2.33 3.25
N ASP A 20 7.43 1.78 4.38
CA ASP A 20 7.76 0.37 4.50
C ASP A 20 6.54 -0.53 4.30
N ALA A 21 5.39 -0.15 4.86
CA ALA A 21 4.14 -0.88 4.65
C ALA A 21 3.67 -0.81 3.19
N ALA A 22 3.86 0.34 2.52
CA ALA A 22 3.54 0.51 1.11
C ALA A 22 4.42 -0.37 0.22
N ARG A 23 5.74 -0.44 0.49
CA ARG A 23 6.68 -1.30 -0.24
C ARG A 23 6.31 -2.77 -0.10
N ARG A 24 6.08 -3.24 1.13
CA ARG A 24 5.64 -4.62 1.40
C ARG A 24 4.31 -4.95 0.73
N LEU A 25 3.36 -4.02 0.74
CA LEU A 25 2.09 -4.20 0.02
C LEU A 25 2.33 -4.34 -1.50
N GLY A 26 3.25 -3.56 -2.07
CA GLY A 26 3.66 -3.72 -3.47
C GLY A 26 4.19 -5.11 -3.78
N GLU A 27 5.05 -5.67 -2.92
CA GLU A 27 5.57 -7.05 -3.05
C GLU A 27 4.45 -8.09 -2.99
N LEU A 28 3.49 -7.93 -2.07
CA LEU A 28 2.33 -8.82 -1.94
C LEU A 28 1.45 -8.80 -3.20
N ILE A 29 1.13 -7.61 -3.72
CA ILE A 29 0.36 -7.45 -4.95
C ILE A 29 1.08 -8.08 -6.14
N ALA A 30 2.40 -7.90 -6.24
CA ALA A 30 3.19 -8.52 -7.30
C ALA A 30 3.18 -10.06 -7.20
N SER A 31 3.29 -10.60 -5.99
CA SER A 31 3.21 -12.05 -5.74
C SER A 31 1.84 -12.62 -6.11
N GLU A 32 0.76 -11.95 -5.71
CA GLU A 32 -0.61 -12.34 -6.07
C GLU A 32 -0.81 -12.35 -7.58
N ARG A 33 -0.38 -11.28 -8.27
CA ARG A 33 -0.48 -11.18 -9.74
C ARG A 33 0.31 -12.30 -10.43
N SER A 34 1.53 -12.57 -9.98
CA SER A 34 2.36 -13.64 -10.53
C SER A 34 1.71 -15.01 -10.32
N GLY A 35 1.15 -15.25 -9.13
CA GLY A 35 0.40 -16.47 -8.82
C GLY A 35 -0.82 -16.66 -9.74
N GLN A 36 -1.56 -15.58 -9.99
CA GLN A 36 -2.73 -15.59 -10.87
C GLN A 36 -2.34 -15.86 -12.34
N GLN A 37 -1.26 -15.25 -12.83
CA GLN A 37 -0.76 -15.48 -14.19
C GLN A 37 -0.33 -16.94 -14.39
N LYS A 38 0.33 -17.54 -13.38
CA LYS A 38 0.72 -18.94 -13.43
C LYS A 38 -0.50 -19.87 -13.44
N LEU A 39 -1.54 -19.55 -12.66
CA LEU A 39 -2.79 -20.30 -12.67
C LEU A 39 -3.45 -20.28 -14.06
N GLU A 40 -3.60 -19.09 -14.64
CA GLU A 40 -4.15 -18.91 -15.99
C GLU A 40 -3.35 -19.69 -17.04
N MET A 41 -2.02 -19.67 -16.95
CA MET A 41 -1.15 -20.46 -17.83
C MET A 41 -1.43 -21.97 -17.72
N LEU A 42 -1.62 -22.50 -16.50
CA LEU A 42 -1.93 -23.91 -16.29
C LEU A 42 -3.32 -24.28 -16.84
N GLU A 43 -4.32 -23.41 -16.63
CA GLU A 43 -5.68 -23.60 -17.14
C GLU A 43 -5.72 -23.59 -18.68
N ASN A 44 -5.02 -22.64 -19.31
CA ASN A 44 -4.88 -22.57 -20.76
C ASN A 44 -4.16 -23.81 -21.31
N TYR A 45 -3.05 -24.20 -20.69
CA TYR A 45 -2.31 -25.39 -21.09
C TYR A 45 -3.16 -26.67 -20.99
N ARG A 46 -3.98 -26.80 -19.93
CA ARG A 46 -4.94 -27.89 -19.78
C ARG A 46 -5.95 -27.92 -20.93
N ALA A 47 -6.50 -26.76 -21.30
CA ALA A 47 -7.48 -26.64 -22.37
C ALA A 47 -6.88 -27.04 -23.73
N GLU A 48 -5.71 -26.49 -24.08
CA GLU A 48 -4.99 -26.86 -25.30
C GLU A 48 -4.66 -28.36 -25.34
N TYR A 49 -4.23 -28.92 -24.21
CA TYR A 49 -3.88 -30.34 -24.15
C TYR A 49 -5.10 -31.24 -24.35
N ARG A 50 -6.28 -30.84 -23.83
CA ARG A 50 -7.55 -31.53 -24.08
C ARG A 50 -7.98 -31.48 -25.53
N GLU A 51 -7.83 -30.34 -26.20
CA GLU A 51 -8.16 -30.22 -27.63
C GLU A 51 -7.31 -31.19 -28.47
N ARG A 52 -5.99 -31.23 -28.23
CA ARG A 52 -5.09 -32.18 -28.89
C ARG A 52 -5.51 -33.63 -28.70
N PHE A 53 -6.02 -33.98 -27.52
CA PHE A 53 -6.54 -35.31 -27.27
C PHE A 53 -7.84 -35.61 -27.99
N VAL A 54 -8.76 -34.65 -28.11
CA VAL A 54 -9.98 -34.85 -28.91
C VAL A 54 -9.61 -35.14 -30.36
N ASP A 55 -8.64 -34.42 -30.91
CA ASP A 55 -8.16 -34.64 -32.28
C ASP A 55 -7.47 -36.00 -32.44
N ALA A 56 -6.59 -36.37 -31.49
CA ALA A 56 -5.97 -37.70 -31.48
C ALA A 56 -7.02 -38.81 -31.37
N ALA A 57 -8.00 -38.67 -30.47
CA ALA A 57 -9.08 -39.63 -30.27
C ALA A 57 -9.93 -39.81 -31.53
N ARG A 58 -10.20 -38.73 -32.28
CA ARG A 58 -10.86 -38.79 -33.60
C ARG A 58 -10.03 -39.54 -34.64
N ALA A 59 -8.70 -39.46 -34.57
CA ALA A 59 -7.80 -40.20 -35.45
C ALA A 59 -7.60 -41.68 -35.03
N GLY A 60 -8.11 -42.06 -33.86
CA GLY A 60 -7.96 -43.39 -33.27
C GLY A 60 -6.70 -43.50 -32.40
N ILE A 61 -6.89 -43.55 -31.08
CA ILE A 61 -5.80 -43.69 -30.10
C ILE A 61 -5.68 -45.10 -29.57
N GLY A 62 -4.44 -45.51 -29.27
CA GLY A 62 -4.16 -46.77 -28.58
C GLY A 62 -4.41 -46.68 -27.06
N PRO A 63 -4.58 -47.83 -26.38
CA PRO A 63 -4.80 -47.87 -24.92
C PRO A 63 -3.68 -47.21 -24.09
N ASP A 64 -2.43 -47.35 -24.50
CA ASP A 64 -1.29 -46.73 -23.81
C ASP A 64 -1.29 -45.21 -23.94
N GLU A 65 -1.66 -44.69 -25.11
CA GLU A 65 -1.76 -43.25 -25.36
C GLU A 65 -2.89 -42.62 -24.55
N LEU A 66 -4.05 -43.31 -24.48
CA LEU A 66 -5.15 -42.92 -23.60
C LEU A 66 -4.73 -42.89 -22.11
N ARG A 67 -3.97 -43.90 -21.66
CA ARG A 67 -3.47 -43.96 -20.29
C ARG A 67 -2.51 -42.81 -19.99
N ASN A 68 -1.58 -42.53 -20.91
CA ASN A 68 -0.60 -41.44 -20.78
C ASN A 68 -1.30 -40.08 -20.73
N PHE A 69 -2.27 -39.85 -21.61
CA PHE A 69 -3.09 -38.63 -21.59
C PHE A 69 -3.78 -38.43 -20.25
N THR A 70 -4.47 -39.47 -19.76
CA THR A 70 -5.20 -39.42 -18.49
C THR A 70 -4.27 -39.19 -17.31
N ALA A 71 -3.09 -39.82 -17.30
CA ALA A 71 -2.10 -39.58 -16.25
C ALA A 71 -1.58 -38.14 -16.26
N PHE A 72 -1.34 -37.57 -17.43
CA PHE A 72 -0.83 -36.20 -17.55
C PHE A 72 -1.89 -35.15 -17.23
N ILE A 73 -3.14 -35.33 -17.68
CA ILE A 73 -4.22 -34.39 -17.35
C ILE A 73 -4.47 -34.35 -15.85
N ASN A 74 -4.41 -35.49 -15.15
CA ASN A 74 -4.54 -35.54 -13.70
C ASN A 74 -3.43 -34.74 -13.00
N ARG A 75 -2.18 -34.82 -13.50
CA ARG A 75 -1.07 -34.02 -12.95
C ARG A 75 -1.26 -32.52 -13.16
N ILE A 76 -1.82 -32.11 -14.29
CA ILE A 76 -2.15 -30.69 -14.53
C ILE A 76 -3.26 -30.26 -13.56
N ASP A 77 -4.29 -31.10 -13.38
CA ASP A 77 -5.41 -30.80 -12.48
C ASP A 77 -4.93 -30.67 -11.03
N ASP A 78 -4.03 -31.55 -10.57
CA ASP A 78 -3.39 -31.45 -9.26
C ASP A 78 -2.57 -30.15 -9.12
N ALA A 79 -1.83 -29.78 -10.17
CA ALA A 79 -1.04 -28.54 -10.17
C ALA A 79 -1.92 -27.28 -10.16
N ILE A 80 -3.05 -27.28 -10.88
CA ILE A 80 -4.05 -26.21 -10.87
C ILE A 80 -4.65 -26.10 -9.46
N ALA A 81 -5.08 -27.21 -8.86
CA ALA A 81 -5.62 -27.23 -7.51
C ALA A 81 -4.62 -26.66 -6.48
N ALA A 82 -3.35 -27.08 -6.55
CA ALA A 82 -2.30 -26.53 -5.70
C ALA A 82 -2.08 -25.03 -5.94
N GLN A 83 -2.09 -24.59 -7.20
CA GLN A 83 -1.87 -23.20 -7.55
C GLN A 83 -3.04 -22.29 -7.12
N HIS A 84 -4.29 -22.78 -7.15
CA HIS A 84 -5.43 -22.06 -6.58
C HIS A 84 -5.23 -21.76 -5.09
N VAL A 85 -4.76 -22.74 -4.30
CA VAL A 85 -4.49 -22.54 -2.88
C VAL A 85 -3.43 -21.44 -2.67
N VAL A 86 -2.37 -21.44 -3.47
CA VAL A 86 -1.34 -20.39 -3.43
C VAL A 86 -1.92 -19.01 -3.76
N VAL A 87 -2.77 -18.92 -4.79
CA VAL A 87 -3.44 -17.67 -5.17
C VAL A 87 -4.34 -17.16 -4.04
N GLU A 88 -5.17 -18.01 -3.45
CA GLU A 88 -6.04 -17.63 -2.32
C GLU A 88 -5.24 -17.16 -1.10
N GLN A 89 -4.15 -17.84 -0.77
CA GLN A 89 -3.24 -17.40 0.30
C GLN A 89 -2.64 -16.03 -0.01
N SER A 90 -2.18 -15.80 -1.25
CA SER A 90 -1.61 -14.52 -1.68
C SER A 90 -2.64 -13.38 -1.61
N ARG A 91 -3.89 -13.62 -2.03
CA ARG A 91 -5.01 -12.67 -1.91
C ARG A 91 -5.27 -12.29 -0.46
N ASN A 92 -5.27 -13.28 0.44
CA ASN A 92 -5.42 -13.02 1.87
C ASN A 92 -4.25 -12.18 2.42
N HIS A 93 -3.01 -12.50 2.06
CA HIS A 93 -1.85 -11.71 2.47
C HIS A 93 -1.93 -10.28 1.94
N THR A 94 -2.30 -10.06 0.66
CA THR A 94 -2.52 -8.73 0.10
C THR A 94 -3.58 -7.97 0.88
N SER A 95 -4.73 -8.59 1.19
CA SER A 95 -5.79 -7.97 1.98
C SER A 95 -5.31 -7.55 3.38
N GLN A 96 -4.51 -8.40 4.05
CA GLN A 96 -3.91 -8.07 5.34
C GLN A 96 -2.89 -6.92 5.20
N GLY A 97 -2.06 -6.95 4.16
CA GLY A 97 -1.11 -5.88 3.84
C GLY A 97 -1.79 -4.53 3.61
N GLN A 98 -2.94 -4.52 2.91
CA GLN A 98 -3.75 -3.32 2.71
C GLN A 98 -4.24 -2.75 4.05
N LYS A 99 -4.74 -3.59 4.95
CA LYS A 99 -5.19 -3.16 6.29
C LYS A 99 -4.04 -2.55 7.09
N VAL A 100 -2.85 -3.17 7.06
CA VAL A 100 -1.66 -2.65 7.74
C VAL A 100 -1.24 -1.30 7.18
N TRP A 101 -1.17 -1.17 5.86
CA TRP A 101 -0.82 0.09 5.20
C TRP A 101 -1.83 1.20 5.53
N MET A 102 -3.13 0.92 5.47
CA MET A 102 -4.19 1.86 5.86
C MET A 102 -4.04 2.32 7.32
N ALA A 103 -3.71 1.40 8.24
CA ALA A 103 -3.50 1.75 9.64
C ALA A 103 -2.29 2.68 9.83
N GLN A 104 -1.17 2.46 9.12
CA GLN A 104 -0.02 3.37 9.17
C GLN A 104 -0.34 4.73 8.55
N ARG A 105 -1.03 4.74 7.41
CA ARG A 105 -1.49 5.98 6.76
C ARG A 105 -2.38 6.82 7.66
N ASN A 106 -3.29 6.18 8.40
CA ASN A 106 -4.14 6.87 9.38
C ASN A 106 -3.33 7.48 10.53
N LYS A 107 -2.27 6.80 11.00
CA LYS A 107 -1.36 7.34 12.02
C LYS A 107 -0.60 8.57 11.52
N VAL A 108 -0.04 8.51 10.31
CA VAL A 108 0.62 9.66 9.67
C VAL A 108 -0.34 10.86 9.61
N ARG A 109 -1.55 10.64 9.08
CA ARG A 109 -2.56 11.70 8.98
C ARG A 109 -2.92 12.33 10.34
N ALA A 110 -2.96 11.53 11.40
CA ALA A 110 -3.21 12.03 12.75
C ALA A 110 -2.06 12.94 13.23
N PHE A 111 -0.80 12.52 13.03
CA PHE A 111 0.36 13.34 13.37
C PHE A 111 0.48 14.60 12.52
N ASP A 112 0.20 14.53 11.22
CA ASP A 112 0.16 15.71 10.33
C ASP A 112 -0.86 16.73 10.81
N THR A 113 -2.05 16.26 11.22
CA THR A 113 -3.10 17.13 11.77
C THR A 113 -2.64 17.83 13.05
N LEU A 114 -1.91 17.13 13.93
CA LEU A 114 -1.34 17.73 15.14
C LEU A 114 -0.22 18.72 14.83
N SER A 115 0.63 18.39 13.86
CA SER A 115 1.71 19.27 13.38
C SER A 115 1.15 20.58 12.83
N GLN A 116 0.13 20.50 11.96
CA GLN A 116 -0.51 21.69 11.40
C GLN A 116 -1.13 22.57 12.49
N ARG A 117 -1.84 21.97 13.46
CA ARG A 117 -2.41 22.73 14.59
C ARG A 117 -1.34 23.42 15.43
N HIS A 118 -0.19 22.77 15.63
CA HIS A 118 0.95 23.35 16.34
C HIS A 118 1.51 24.56 15.59
N LEU A 119 1.67 24.46 14.26
CA LEU A 119 2.11 25.58 13.42
C LEU A 119 1.12 26.75 13.47
N ASP A 120 -0.19 26.47 13.37
CA ASP A 120 -1.23 27.50 13.43
C ASP A 120 -1.25 28.24 14.78
N GLN A 121 -1.09 27.50 15.88
CA GLN A 121 -1.03 28.08 17.23
C GLN A 121 0.18 29.00 17.41
N GLN A 122 1.32 28.58 16.88
CA GLN A 122 2.54 29.39 16.96
C GLN A 122 2.46 30.65 16.12
N SER A 123 2.00 30.54 14.88
CA SER A 123 1.77 31.70 14.02
C SER A 123 0.86 32.72 14.70
N ARG A 124 -0.24 32.27 15.32
CA ARG A 124 -1.13 33.15 16.10
C ARG A 124 -0.44 33.79 17.31
N HIS A 125 0.47 33.08 17.96
CA HIS A 125 1.20 33.62 19.10
C HIS A 125 2.22 34.67 18.65
N GLU A 126 2.98 34.39 17.59
CA GLU A 126 3.93 35.33 16.97
C GLU A 126 3.22 36.60 16.49
N SER A 127 2.12 36.50 15.75
CA SER A 127 1.36 37.68 15.29
C SER A 127 0.82 38.53 16.46
N ARG A 128 0.42 37.91 17.57
CA ARG A 128 -0.01 38.64 18.78
C ARG A 128 1.16 39.36 19.47
N GLN A 129 2.35 38.76 19.48
CA GLN A 129 3.54 39.39 20.04
C GLN A 129 3.99 40.57 19.17
N GLU A 130 4.01 40.39 17.85
CA GLU A 130 4.35 41.44 16.88
C GLU A 130 3.38 42.62 16.97
N GLN A 131 2.08 42.35 17.05
CA GLN A 131 1.07 43.40 17.24
C GLN A 131 1.32 44.20 18.52
N ARG A 132 1.54 43.52 19.66
CA ARG A 132 1.84 44.20 20.94
C ARG A 132 3.10 45.05 20.87
N ALA A 133 4.17 44.54 20.28
CA ALA A 133 5.42 45.28 20.12
C ALA A 133 5.24 46.52 19.24
N SER A 134 4.46 46.42 18.17
CA SER A 134 4.09 47.54 17.30
C SER A 134 3.28 48.59 18.06
N ASP A 135 2.27 48.18 18.82
CA ASP A 135 1.41 49.07 19.61
C ASP A 135 2.23 49.81 20.69
N GLU A 136 3.14 49.11 21.39
CA GLU A 136 4.06 49.71 22.37
C GLU A 136 5.03 50.71 21.74
N HIS A 137 5.48 50.47 20.51
CA HIS A 137 6.36 51.39 19.80
C HIS A 137 5.60 52.64 19.36
N ALA A 138 4.39 52.48 18.81
CA ALA A 138 3.52 53.58 18.42
C ALA A 138 3.13 54.46 19.63
N ALA A 139 2.79 53.84 20.77
CA ALA A 139 2.47 54.55 22.00
C ALA A 139 3.66 55.37 22.53
N ARG A 140 4.88 54.81 22.50
CA ARG A 140 6.11 55.54 22.89
C ARG A 140 6.38 56.74 21.98
N GLN A 141 6.27 56.58 20.65
CA GLN A 141 6.45 57.69 19.72
C GLN A 141 5.41 58.81 19.92
N HIS A 142 4.18 58.47 20.29
CA HIS A 142 3.14 59.46 20.59
C HIS A 142 3.46 60.24 21.86
N LEU A 143 3.90 59.56 22.93
CA LEU A 143 4.34 60.19 24.18
C LEU A 143 5.53 61.13 23.98
N GLU A 144 6.48 60.78 23.11
CA GLU A 144 7.63 61.64 22.78
C GLU A 144 7.24 62.87 21.96
N ARG A 145 6.15 62.82 21.17
CA ARG A 145 5.66 63.95 20.37
C ARG A 145 4.79 64.94 21.13
N ASP A 146 4.08 64.49 22.16
CA ASP A 146 3.22 65.36 22.99
C ASP A 146 3.98 66.07 24.13
N GLY A 147 5.26 65.72 24.34
CA GLY A 147 6.12 66.25 25.39
C GLY A 147 7.03 67.42 24.98
N ASP A 148 6.92 67.92 23.75
CA ASP A 148 7.66 69.04 23.16
C ASP A 148 6.69 70.19 22.81
#